data_AF-A0A017T2C0-F1
#
_entry.id   AF-A0A017T2C0-F1
#
_cell.length_a   1.000
_cell.length_b   1.000
_cell.length_c   1.000
_cell.angle_alpha   90.00
_cell.angle_beta   90.00
_cell.angle_gamma   90.00
#
_symmetry.space_group_name_H-M   'P 1'
#
loop_
_entity.id
_entity.type
_entity.pdbx_description
1 polymer ?
#
loop_
_entity_poly.entity_id
_entity_poly.type
_entity_poly.pdbx_seq_one_letter_code
_entity_poly.pdbx_strand_id
1 'polypeptide(L)'
;MAFEAISGRRGGGSMVGRMAVVALGLLVVGCTGNVVVLSGPDETPIPANPEPPPEPFPEPLPEPLPPEPQPTPLGFCLGDAVSTGTIEATAAEGGPVGELVPGNWYAIETSGGPWFAHGGGSGPAYYGAWVSDDGGVTWFRLNDSADDGKDFTVAWGAAAEPVGASYQRGYWQATGTSIRIQVADQVFEDNSGSLSWTLFDAYPCD
;
A
#
# COMPACT_ATOMS: atom_id res chain seq x y z
N MET A 1 -21.94 -50.34 0.64
CA MET A 1 -21.51 -50.10 2.03
C MET A 1 -20.19 -49.34 1.94
N ALA A 2 -19.93 -48.20 2.57
CA ALA A 2 -20.73 -47.14 3.16
C ALA A 2 -19.79 -45.90 3.04
N PHE A 3 -20.32 -44.76 2.62
CA PHE A 3 -19.59 -43.49 2.66
C PHE A 3 -19.79 -42.89 4.06
N GLU A 4 -18.70 -42.57 4.77
CA GLU A 4 -18.76 -41.67 5.93
C GLU A 4 -18.12 -40.33 5.55
N ALA A 5 -18.96 -39.30 5.61
CA ALA A 5 -18.59 -37.90 5.57
C ALA A 5 -18.33 -37.41 7.00
N ILE A 6 -17.25 -36.67 7.23
CA ILE A 6 -17.07 -35.89 8.47
C ILE A 6 -16.90 -34.42 8.10
N SER A 7 -17.92 -33.67 8.47
CA SER A 7 -18.02 -32.21 8.47
C SER A 7 -17.28 -31.64 9.68
N GLY A 8 -16.41 -30.66 9.45
CA GLY A 8 -15.54 -30.03 10.46
C GLY A 8 -15.59 -28.50 10.48
N ARG A 9 -16.66 -27.97 11.10
CA ARG A 9 -16.71 -26.83 12.03
C ARG A 9 -15.94 -25.51 11.72
N ARG A 10 -16.73 -24.46 11.43
CA ARG A 10 -16.37 -23.02 11.48
C ARG A 10 -15.93 -22.58 12.88
N GLY A 11 -14.81 -21.86 12.96
CA GLY A 11 -14.40 -21.08 14.14
C GLY A 11 -14.38 -19.59 13.79
N GLY A 12 -15.37 -18.83 14.28
CA GLY A 12 -15.38 -17.36 14.21
C GLY A 12 -14.74 -16.77 15.45
N GLY A 13 -13.64 -16.04 15.26
CA GLY A 13 -13.00 -15.23 16.30
C GLY A 13 -13.59 -13.82 16.32
N SER A 14 -14.29 -13.49 17.39
CA SER A 14 -14.82 -12.15 17.69
C SER A 14 -13.75 -11.33 18.41
N MET A 15 -13.33 -10.21 17.83
CA MET A 15 -12.43 -9.24 18.50
C MET A 15 -13.25 -8.29 19.38
N VAL A 16 -13.02 -8.41 20.69
CA VAL A 16 -13.57 -7.53 21.73
C VAL A 16 -12.81 -6.21 21.73
N GLY A 17 -13.39 -5.18 21.13
CA GLY A 17 -12.96 -3.79 21.25
C GLY A 17 -13.39 -3.20 22.60
N ARG A 18 -12.43 -2.71 23.38
CA ARG A 18 -12.62 -2.03 24.67
C ARG A 18 -13.23 -0.64 24.46
N MET A 19 -14.44 -0.41 24.97
CA MET A 19 -15.02 0.94 25.11
C MET A 19 -14.37 1.67 26.28
N ALA A 20 -13.80 2.84 26.01
CA ALA A 20 -13.38 3.81 27.02
C ALA A 20 -14.61 4.53 27.58
N VAL A 21 -14.72 4.55 28.91
CA VAL A 21 -15.77 5.25 29.66
C VAL A 21 -15.37 6.70 29.83
N VAL A 22 -16.13 7.62 29.22
CA VAL A 22 -16.06 9.07 29.48
C VAL A 22 -17.05 9.39 30.59
N ALA A 23 -16.56 9.87 31.72
CA ALA A 23 -17.36 10.27 32.87
C ALA A 23 -18.13 11.57 32.55
N LEU A 24 -19.44 11.44 32.39
CA LEU A 24 -20.37 12.57 32.30
C LEU A 24 -20.81 12.94 33.72
N GLY A 25 -20.48 14.17 34.15
CA GLY A 25 -20.88 14.72 35.43
C GLY A 25 -22.40 14.77 35.58
N LEU A 26 -22.89 14.12 36.64
CA LEU A 26 -24.29 14.08 37.03
C LEU A 26 -24.69 15.41 37.69
N LEU A 27 -25.49 16.21 37.00
CA LEU A 27 -26.18 17.37 37.58
C LEU A 27 -27.48 16.88 38.25
N VAL A 28 -27.53 16.93 39.58
CA VAL A 28 -28.75 16.66 40.36
C VAL A 28 -29.51 17.97 40.50
N VAL A 29 -30.60 18.14 39.75
CA VAL A 29 -31.60 19.18 39.99
C VAL A 29 -32.76 18.56 40.76
N GLY A 30 -32.73 18.73 42.09
CA GLY A 30 -33.83 18.35 42.97
C GLY A 30 -34.93 19.41 42.96
N CYS A 31 -36.11 19.04 42.49
CA CYS A 31 -37.34 19.80 42.67
C CYS A 31 -37.84 19.64 44.10
N THR A 32 -37.79 20.71 44.91
CA THR A 32 -38.83 21.11 45.90
C THR A 32 -38.37 22.32 46.70
N GLY A 33 -39.22 23.37 46.68
CA GLY A 33 -39.31 24.51 47.59
C GLY A 33 -38.15 24.81 48.55
N ASN A 34 -37.45 25.92 48.29
CA ASN A 34 -37.31 27.07 49.19
C ASN A 34 -36.39 28.10 48.52
N VAL A 35 -36.90 29.31 48.28
CA VAL A 35 -36.09 30.43 47.78
C VAL A 35 -35.35 31.04 48.97
N VAL A 36 -34.03 30.81 49.03
CA VAL A 36 -33.16 31.50 49.98
C VAL A 36 -32.67 32.78 49.30
N VAL A 37 -33.26 33.92 49.66
CA VAL A 37 -32.74 35.24 49.26
C VAL A 37 -31.56 35.56 50.20
N LEU A 38 -30.34 35.34 49.72
CA LEU A 38 -29.12 35.79 50.40
C LEU A 38 -28.85 37.24 49.97
N SER A 39 -29.22 38.21 50.81
CA SER A 39 -28.83 39.60 50.64
C SER A 39 -27.34 39.76 50.94
N GLY A 40 -26.53 40.00 49.90
CA GLY A 40 -25.10 40.25 50.02
C GLY A 40 -24.79 41.63 50.61
N PRO A 41 -23.66 41.79 51.30
CA PRO A 41 -23.25 43.07 51.89
C PRO A 41 -22.88 44.09 50.82
N ASP A 42 -23.23 45.34 51.13
CA ASP A 42 -22.94 46.59 50.43
C ASP A 42 -21.46 46.66 49.98
N GLU A 43 -21.21 46.64 48.68
CA GLU A 43 -19.85 46.67 48.13
C GLU A 43 -19.31 48.11 48.15
N THR A 44 -18.28 48.31 48.97
CA THR A 44 -17.46 49.52 48.94
C THR A 44 -16.73 49.62 47.59
N PRO A 45 -16.66 50.81 46.96
CA PRO A 45 -16.04 50.98 45.65
C PRO A 45 -14.55 50.64 45.69
N ILE A 46 -14.16 49.61 44.94
CA ILE A 46 -12.77 49.20 44.76
C ILE A 46 -12.06 50.26 43.91
N PRO A 47 -10.90 50.78 44.35
CA PRO A 47 -10.12 51.74 43.56
C PRO A 47 -9.74 51.16 42.20
N ALA A 48 -9.85 51.98 41.15
CA ALA A 48 -9.58 51.56 39.78
C ALA A 48 -8.16 50.98 39.64
N ASN A 49 -8.09 49.74 39.16
CA ASN A 49 -6.85 49.06 38.84
C ASN A 49 -6.13 49.85 37.72
N PRO A 50 -4.84 50.22 37.87
CA PRO A 50 -4.10 50.91 36.82
C PRO A 50 -4.13 50.11 35.51
N GLU A 51 -4.29 50.83 34.41
CA GLU A 51 -4.34 50.27 33.06
C GLU A 51 -3.01 49.58 32.73
N PRO A 52 -3.02 48.32 32.23
CA PRO A 52 -1.80 47.60 31.91
C PRO A 52 -1.01 48.33 30.81
N PRO A 53 0.33 48.26 30.83
CA PRO A 53 1.14 48.83 29.77
C PRO A 53 0.79 48.19 28.41
N PRO A 54 0.91 48.95 27.30
CA PRO A 54 0.64 48.43 25.98
C PRO A 54 1.56 47.24 25.67
N GLU A 55 0.99 46.19 25.09
CA GLU A 55 1.75 44.99 24.71
C GLU A 55 2.78 45.32 23.62
N PRO A 56 3.97 44.68 23.65
CA PRO A 56 4.96 44.83 22.59
C PRO A 56 4.38 44.42 21.23
N PHE A 57 4.74 45.14 20.18
CA PHE A 57 4.35 44.78 18.83
C PHE A 57 5.01 43.43 18.44
N PRO A 58 4.28 42.47 17.85
CA PRO A 58 4.87 41.21 17.41
C PRO A 58 5.99 41.45 16.41
N GLU A 59 7.10 40.73 16.57
CA GLU A 59 8.14 40.72 15.53
C GLU A 59 7.54 40.16 14.21
N PRO A 60 7.90 40.73 13.06
CA PRO A 60 7.44 40.23 11.77
C PRO A 60 7.84 38.75 11.61
N LEU A 61 6.89 37.91 11.18
CA LEU A 61 7.16 36.51 10.89
C LEU A 61 8.24 36.41 9.78
N PRO A 62 9.16 35.43 9.87
CA PRO A 62 10.08 35.13 8.77
C PRO A 62 9.31 34.88 7.48
N GLU A 63 9.82 35.37 6.36
CA GLU A 63 9.25 35.06 5.05
C GLU A 63 9.30 33.54 4.80
N PRO A 64 8.25 32.95 4.19
CA PRO A 64 8.27 31.53 3.83
C PRO A 64 9.47 31.23 2.93
N LEU A 65 10.20 30.16 3.24
CA LEU A 65 11.26 29.69 2.35
C LEU A 65 10.66 29.30 0.99
N PRO A 66 11.40 29.46 -0.12
CA PRO A 66 10.99 28.93 -1.40
C PRO A 66 10.68 27.43 -1.28
N PRO A 67 9.66 26.91 -1.97
CA PRO A 67 9.43 25.47 -2.00
C PRO A 67 10.68 24.77 -2.53
N GLU A 68 11.08 23.68 -1.89
CA GLU A 68 12.16 22.85 -2.40
C GLU A 68 11.78 22.35 -3.81
N PRO A 69 12.73 22.33 -4.76
CA PRO A 69 12.47 21.78 -6.08
C PRO A 69 12.01 20.33 -5.93
N GLN A 70 10.84 20.03 -6.47
CA GLN A 70 10.35 18.65 -6.54
C GLN A 70 11.34 17.84 -7.39
N PRO A 71 11.76 16.65 -6.95
CA PRO A 71 12.62 15.79 -7.77
C PRO A 71 11.90 15.54 -9.11
N THR A 72 12.61 15.78 -10.21
CA THR A 72 12.11 15.45 -11.54
C THR A 72 11.86 13.94 -11.57
N PRO A 73 10.66 13.48 -12.00
CA PRO A 73 10.42 12.06 -12.18
C PRO A 73 11.50 11.50 -13.09
N LEU A 74 12.27 10.50 -12.61
CA LEU A 74 13.24 9.82 -13.46
C LEU A 74 12.46 9.04 -14.52
N GLY A 75 12.63 9.43 -15.78
CA GLY A 75 12.22 8.61 -16.91
C GLY A 75 13.14 7.40 -17.05
N PHE A 76 12.63 6.30 -17.59
CA PHE A 76 13.44 5.12 -17.91
C PHE A 76 13.34 4.81 -19.40
N CYS A 77 14.49 4.44 -19.97
CA CYS A 77 14.66 4.13 -21.37
C CYS A 77 14.84 2.62 -21.48
N LEU A 78 14.07 2.00 -22.37
CA LEU A 78 14.17 0.57 -22.63
C LEU A 78 15.36 0.29 -23.55
N GLY A 79 16.19 -0.68 -23.17
CA GLY A 79 17.25 -1.25 -23.99
C GLY A 79 16.78 -2.48 -24.77
N ASP A 80 17.75 -3.32 -25.13
CA ASP A 80 17.49 -4.57 -25.84
C ASP A 80 16.86 -5.62 -24.91
N ALA A 81 16.14 -6.58 -25.51
CA ALA A 81 15.65 -7.75 -24.79
C ALA A 81 16.85 -8.66 -24.43
N VAL A 82 17.01 -8.92 -23.14
CA VAL A 82 18.07 -9.76 -22.57
C VAL A 82 17.63 -11.22 -22.56
N SER A 83 16.43 -11.49 -22.06
CA SER A 83 15.88 -12.84 -21.98
C SER A 83 14.36 -12.85 -22.00
N THR A 84 13.78 -14.01 -22.33
CA THR A 84 12.34 -14.25 -22.29
C THR A 84 12.04 -15.57 -21.60
N GLY A 85 10.82 -15.71 -21.11
CA GLY A 85 10.36 -16.96 -20.56
C GLY A 85 8.86 -17.01 -20.36
N THR A 86 8.41 -18.14 -19.83
CA THR A 86 7.02 -18.40 -19.49
C THR A 86 6.97 -19.00 -18.09
N ILE A 87 5.98 -18.58 -17.32
CA ILE A 87 5.65 -19.14 -16.02
C ILE A 87 4.28 -19.80 -16.08
N GLU A 88 4.22 -21.05 -15.64
CA GLU A 88 2.95 -21.76 -15.45
C GLU A 88 2.22 -21.18 -14.25
N ALA A 89 0.90 -21.05 -14.32
CA ALA A 89 0.12 -20.46 -13.24
C ALA A 89 0.12 -21.29 -11.95
N THR A 90 0.53 -22.57 -12.02
CA THR A 90 0.68 -23.48 -10.89
C THR A 90 2.06 -23.42 -10.21
N ALA A 91 3.00 -22.65 -10.75
CA ALA A 91 4.37 -22.58 -10.27
C ALA A 91 4.48 -21.65 -9.04
N ALA A 92 4.15 -22.17 -7.85
CA ALA A 92 4.16 -21.44 -6.58
C ALA A 92 5.54 -20.92 -6.15
N GLU A 93 6.63 -21.48 -6.68
CA GLU A 93 7.97 -20.95 -6.42
C GLU A 93 8.38 -19.90 -7.47
N GLY A 94 7.62 -19.74 -8.55
CA GLY A 94 8.00 -18.94 -9.70
C GLY A 94 9.17 -19.50 -10.51
N GLY A 95 9.38 -18.90 -11.68
CA GLY A 95 10.51 -19.17 -12.57
C GLY A 95 11.68 -18.22 -12.28
N PRO A 96 12.95 -18.67 -12.43
CA PRO A 96 14.11 -17.80 -12.33
C PRO A 96 14.19 -16.87 -13.55
N VAL A 97 14.59 -15.62 -13.31
CA VAL A 97 15.00 -14.64 -14.32
C VAL A 97 16.44 -14.28 -14.00
N GLY A 98 17.37 -14.75 -14.83
CA GLY A 98 18.80 -14.73 -14.54
C GLY A 98 19.61 -13.76 -15.38
N GLU A 99 20.93 -13.95 -15.34
CA GLU A 99 21.93 -13.21 -16.11
C GLU A 99 21.98 -11.71 -15.76
N LEU A 100 21.53 -11.37 -14.55
CA LEU A 100 21.61 -10.00 -14.05
C LEU A 100 23.02 -9.68 -13.58
N VAL A 101 23.46 -8.47 -13.86
CA VAL A 101 24.68 -7.88 -13.32
C VAL A 101 24.30 -6.89 -12.21
N PRO A 102 24.74 -7.09 -10.96
CA PRO A 102 24.47 -6.14 -9.88
C PRO A 102 24.92 -4.71 -10.23
N GLY A 103 24.07 -3.73 -9.97
CA GLY A 103 24.28 -2.32 -10.30
C GLY A 103 23.79 -1.92 -11.70
N ASN A 104 23.46 -2.86 -12.59
CA ASN A 104 22.83 -2.54 -13.86
C ASN A 104 21.32 -2.37 -13.68
N TRP A 105 20.73 -1.54 -14.56
CA TRP A 105 19.30 -1.31 -14.63
C TRP A 105 18.65 -2.29 -15.59
N TYR A 106 17.49 -2.82 -15.18
CA TYR A 106 16.70 -3.74 -15.98
C TYR A 106 15.22 -3.33 -15.96
N ALA A 107 14.50 -3.82 -16.96
CA ALA A 107 13.05 -3.80 -16.97
C ALA A 107 12.49 -5.21 -17.19
N ILE A 108 11.36 -5.52 -16.57
CA ILE A 108 10.64 -6.78 -16.80
C ILE A 108 9.21 -6.46 -17.15
N GLU A 109 8.77 -7.04 -18.24
CA GLU A 109 7.43 -6.88 -18.79
C GLU A 109 6.77 -8.25 -18.86
N THR A 110 5.51 -8.32 -18.45
CA THR A 110 4.70 -9.53 -18.66
C THR A 110 3.92 -9.45 -19.97
N SER A 111 3.67 -10.60 -20.57
CA SER A 111 2.92 -10.74 -21.82
C SER A 111 2.28 -12.13 -21.91
N GLY A 112 1.58 -12.45 -23.00
CA GLY A 112 1.17 -13.82 -23.32
C GLY A 112 0.23 -14.51 -22.32
N GLY A 113 -0.46 -13.76 -21.46
CA GLY A 113 -1.54 -14.27 -20.60
C GLY A 113 -2.83 -14.54 -21.37
N PRO A 114 -3.95 -14.83 -20.68
CA PRO A 114 -4.15 -14.78 -19.24
C PRO A 114 -3.76 -16.08 -18.51
N TRP A 115 -3.67 -15.97 -17.18
CA TRP A 115 -3.85 -17.09 -16.26
C TRP A 115 -5.22 -17.00 -15.57
N PHE A 116 -5.69 -18.10 -14.99
CA PHE A 116 -7.01 -18.18 -14.35
C PHE A 116 -6.88 -18.77 -12.96
N ALA A 117 -7.41 -18.05 -11.96
CA ALA A 117 -7.61 -18.58 -10.61
C ALA A 117 -8.81 -19.56 -10.57
N HIS A 118 -8.80 -20.49 -9.62
CA HIS A 118 -9.96 -21.35 -9.29
C HIS A 118 -10.38 -22.43 -10.32
N GLY A 119 -9.42 -23.01 -11.01
CA GLY A 119 -9.43 -24.46 -11.28
C GLY A 119 -9.99 -24.90 -12.61
N GLY A 120 -10.20 -24.02 -13.58
CA GLY A 120 -10.88 -24.48 -14.80
C GLY A 120 -10.90 -23.62 -16.05
N GLY A 121 -9.99 -22.66 -16.24
CA GLY A 121 -9.97 -21.82 -17.46
C GLY A 121 -11.26 -21.02 -17.73
N SER A 122 -12.25 -21.09 -16.84
CA SER A 122 -13.56 -20.45 -16.90
C SER A 122 -13.75 -19.39 -15.81
N GLY A 123 -12.73 -19.19 -14.96
CA GLY A 123 -12.67 -18.10 -13.99
C GLY A 123 -12.34 -16.76 -14.65
N PRO A 124 -12.25 -15.67 -13.88
CA PRO A 124 -11.75 -14.40 -14.37
C PRO A 124 -10.35 -14.55 -14.97
N ALA A 125 -10.08 -13.81 -16.04
CA ALA A 125 -8.77 -13.76 -16.67
C ALA A 125 -7.87 -12.78 -15.92
N TYR A 126 -6.70 -13.24 -15.51
CA TYR A 126 -5.70 -12.46 -14.79
C TYR A 126 -4.42 -12.30 -15.62
N TYR A 127 -3.75 -11.17 -15.41
CA TYR A 127 -2.50 -10.79 -16.10
C TYR A 127 -1.45 -10.26 -15.10
N GLY A 128 -1.73 -10.40 -13.80
CA GLY A 128 -0.86 -9.99 -12.71
C GLY A 128 0.30 -10.96 -12.53
N ALA A 129 1.47 -10.42 -12.20
CA ALA A 129 2.64 -11.18 -11.77
C ALA A 129 3.22 -10.60 -10.48
N TRP A 130 3.94 -11.44 -9.75
CA TRP A 130 4.80 -11.03 -8.64
C TRP A 130 6.26 -11.31 -8.98
N VAL A 131 7.15 -10.44 -8.48
CA VAL A 131 8.60 -10.55 -8.62
C VAL A 131 9.27 -10.57 -7.25
N SER A 132 10.42 -11.23 -7.16
CA SER A 132 11.19 -11.40 -5.92
C SER A 132 12.69 -11.34 -6.21
N ASP A 133 13.44 -10.50 -5.50
CA ASP A 133 14.90 -10.39 -5.60
C ASP A 133 15.65 -11.19 -4.51
N ASP A 134 14.93 -11.82 -3.58
CA ASP A 134 15.47 -12.58 -2.45
C ASP A 134 15.21 -14.10 -2.56
N GLY A 135 15.01 -14.59 -3.79
CA GLY A 135 14.82 -16.02 -4.07
C GLY A 135 13.43 -16.56 -3.77
N GLY A 136 12.43 -15.69 -3.64
CA GLY A 136 11.02 -16.03 -3.40
C GLY A 136 10.61 -15.91 -1.94
N VAL A 137 11.39 -15.25 -1.09
CA VAL A 137 11.05 -15.02 0.33
C VAL A 137 10.06 -13.87 0.46
N THR A 138 10.29 -12.78 -0.26
CA THR A 138 9.37 -11.64 -0.38
C THR A 138 8.95 -11.44 -1.82
N TRP A 139 7.66 -11.15 -2.03
CA TRP A 139 7.04 -11.00 -3.33
C TRP A 139 6.42 -9.63 -3.48
N PHE A 140 6.71 -8.98 -4.60
CA PHE A 140 6.24 -7.64 -4.93
C PHE A 140 5.41 -7.69 -6.20
N ARG A 141 4.32 -6.93 -6.23
CA ARG A 141 3.36 -7.00 -7.30
C ARG A 141 3.81 -6.17 -8.50
N LEU A 142 3.97 -6.82 -9.65
CA LEU A 142 4.27 -6.15 -10.92
C LEU A 142 3.00 -5.57 -11.57
N ASN A 143 1.83 -6.18 -11.32
CA ASN A 143 0.56 -5.72 -11.88
C ASN A 143 -0.64 -6.20 -11.04
N ASP A 144 -1.64 -5.34 -10.89
CA ASP A 144 -3.04 -5.72 -10.67
C ASP A 144 -3.94 -4.78 -11.48
N SER A 145 -4.11 -5.08 -12.76
CA SER A 145 -4.95 -4.28 -13.65
C SER A 145 -6.45 -4.54 -13.44
N ALA A 146 -6.84 -5.46 -12.55
CA ALA A 146 -8.24 -5.88 -12.39
C ALA A 146 -8.96 -5.15 -11.25
N ASP A 147 -8.27 -4.78 -10.19
CA ASP A 147 -8.87 -4.07 -9.06
C ASP A 147 -8.25 -2.67 -8.92
N ASP A 148 -9.06 -1.62 -8.99
CA ASP A 148 -8.83 -0.31 -8.36
C ASP A 148 -7.59 0.56 -8.65
N GLY A 149 -6.71 0.24 -9.60
CA GLY A 149 -5.69 1.18 -10.09
C GLY A 149 -4.71 1.67 -9.02
N LYS A 150 -4.46 0.83 -8.01
CA LYS A 150 -3.58 1.15 -6.88
C LYS A 150 -2.15 0.74 -7.15
N ASP A 151 -1.32 1.78 -7.25
CA ASP A 151 0.09 1.89 -6.93
C ASP A 151 0.91 0.61 -7.03
N PHE A 152 1.59 0.48 -8.17
CA PHE A 152 2.80 -0.32 -8.28
C PHE A 152 3.77 0.11 -7.17
N THR A 153 3.94 -0.76 -6.18
CA THR A 153 4.99 -0.62 -5.16
C THR A 153 5.88 -1.83 -5.24
N VAL A 154 6.78 -1.88 -6.22
CA VAL A 154 7.96 -2.72 -6.04
C VAL A 154 8.82 -1.98 -5.04
N ALA A 155 8.93 -2.49 -3.82
CA ALA A 155 9.65 -1.78 -2.75
C ALA A 155 11.14 -1.57 -3.07
N TRP A 156 11.67 -2.28 -4.09
CA TRP A 156 13.00 -2.12 -4.68
C TRP A 156 12.99 -1.62 -6.14
N GLY A 157 11.82 -1.34 -6.72
CA GLY A 157 11.68 -0.84 -8.08
C GLY A 157 11.70 0.68 -8.08
N ALA A 158 12.35 1.28 -9.07
CA ALA A 158 12.42 2.73 -9.18
C ALA A 158 11.21 3.33 -9.91
N ALA A 159 10.59 2.57 -10.82
CA ALA A 159 9.42 2.98 -11.57
C ALA A 159 8.66 1.78 -12.15
N ALA A 160 7.44 2.05 -12.60
CA ALA A 160 6.71 1.19 -13.52
C ALA A 160 5.86 2.01 -14.48
N GLU A 161 5.52 1.38 -15.59
CA GLU A 161 4.61 1.93 -16.57
C GLU A 161 3.64 0.86 -17.10
N PRO A 162 2.43 1.26 -17.50
CA PRO A 162 1.51 0.36 -18.17
C PRO A 162 2.05 -0.01 -19.56
N VAL A 163 1.94 -1.29 -19.92
CA VAL A 163 2.19 -1.79 -21.28
C VAL A 163 0.89 -2.35 -21.84
N GLY A 164 0.23 -1.55 -22.68
CA GLY A 164 -1.12 -1.86 -23.16
C GLY A 164 -2.15 -1.83 -22.02
N ALA A 165 -3.24 -2.59 -22.19
CA ALA A 165 -4.40 -2.53 -21.28
C ALA A 165 -4.31 -3.53 -20.10
N SER A 166 -3.40 -4.50 -20.16
CA SER A 166 -3.41 -5.65 -19.24
C SER A 166 -2.05 -5.98 -18.65
N TYR A 167 -0.97 -5.32 -19.10
CA TYR A 167 0.38 -5.62 -18.65
C TYR A 167 1.05 -4.37 -18.08
N GLN A 168 2.10 -4.60 -17.31
CA GLN A 168 2.96 -3.55 -16.78
C GLN A 168 4.40 -3.94 -16.99
N ARG A 169 5.25 -2.92 -17.01
CA ARG A 169 6.69 -3.05 -17.03
C ARG A 169 7.27 -2.38 -15.79
N GLY A 170 8.02 -3.14 -15.01
CA GLY A 170 8.71 -2.66 -13.82
C GLY A 170 10.19 -2.42 -14.09
N TYR A 171 10.74 -1.33 -13.56
CA TYR A 171 12.14 -0.92 -13.69
C TYR A 171 12.86 -0.99 -12.34
N TRP A 172 14.05 -1.57 -12.30
CA TRP A 172 14.86 -1.65 -11.09
C TRP A 172 16.35 -1.74 -11.40
N GLN A 173 17.17 -1.43 -10.39
CA GLN A 173 18.60 -1.71 -10.41
C GLN A 173 18.85 -3.05 -9.73
N ALA A 174 19.50 -3.99 -10.42
CA ALA A 174 19.74 -5.32 -9.87
C ALA A 174 20.67 -5.26 -8.66
N THR A 175 20.27 -5.92 -7.57
CA THR A 175 21.08 -6.13 -6.36
C THR A 175 21.79 -7.49 -6.37
N GLY A 176 21.18 -8.48 -7.03
CA GLY A 176 21.69 -9.84 -7.22
C GLY A 176 21.90 -10.21 -8.70
N THR A 177 22.14 -11.50 -8.94
CA THR A 177 22.37 -12.06 -10.28
C THR A 177 21.13 -12.72 -10.91
N SER A 178 20.04 -12.79 -10.14
CA SER A 178 18.75 -13.32 -10.58
C SER A 178 17.62 -12.78 -9.72
N ILE A 179 16.42 -12.72 -10.28
CA ILE A 179 15.15 -12.58 -9.56
C ILE A 179 14.29 -13.83 -9.81
N ARG A 180 13.14 -13.93 -9.13
CA ARG A 180 12.07 -14.88 -9.47
C ARG A 180 10.83 -14.12 -9.91
N ILE A 181 10.04 -14.72 -10.79
CA ILE A 181 8.74 -14.23 -11.23
C ILE A 181 7.69 -15.33 -11.13
N GLN A 182 6.49 -15.00 -10.67
CA GLN A 182 5.34 -15.90 -10.60
C GLN A 182 4.03 -15.16 -10.92
N VAL A 183 2.94 -15.91 -11.11
CA VAL A 183 1.61 -15.29 -11.25
C VAL A 183 1.17 -14.67 -9.93
N ALA A 184 0.38 -13.61 -9.97
CA ALA A 184 -0.03 -12.86 -8.78
C ALA A 184 -1.16 -13.56 -7.99
N ASP A 185 -0.84 -14.68 -7.34
CA ASP A 185 -1.75 -15.46 -6.51
C ASP A 185 -1.08 -15.98 -5.21
N GLN A 186 -1.88 -16.48 -4.28
CA GLN A 186 -1.46 -17.15 -3.05
C GLN A 186 -1.84 -18.64 -3.02
N VAL A 187 -2.80 -19.05 -3.86
CA VAL A 187 -3.21 -20.45 -4.01
C VAL A 187 -2.93 -20.84 -5.46
N PHE A 188 -2.07 -21.84 -5.67
CA PHE A 188 -1.55 -22.14 -7.02
C PHE A 188 -2.07 -23.46 -7.56
N GLU A 189 -2.52 -24.36 -6.67
CA GLU A 189 -2.95 -25.71 -7.02
C GLU A 189 -4.22 -25.73 -7.85
N ASP A 190 -5.03 -24.68 -7.76
CA ASP A 190 -6.22 -24.46 -8.58
C ASP A 190 -5.95 -23.49 -9.74
N ASN A 191 -4.71 -23.10 -10.02
CA ASN A 191 -4.45 -22.20 -11.14
C ASN A 191 -4.31 -22.93 -12.47
N SER A 192 -4.63 -22.23 -13.55
CA SER A 192 -4.46 -22.73 -14.92
C SER A 192 -4.01 -21.63 -15.88
N GLY A 193 -3.42 -22.03 -17.01
CA GLY A 193 -2.82 -21.11 -17.97
C GLY A 193 -1.39 -20.72 -17.60
N SER A 194 -0.91 -19.67 -18.24
CA SER A 194 0.48 -19.25 -18.16
C SER A 194 0.61 -17.75 -18.37
N LEU A 195 1.75 -17.19 -17.97
CA LEU A 195 2.12 -15.81 -18.28
C LEU A 195 3.54 -15.82 -18.87
N SER A 196 3.73 -15.11 -19.98
CA SER A 196 5.06 -14.88 -20.55
C SER A 196 5.69 -13.64 -19.95
N TRP A 197 7.01 -13.55 -20.02
CA TRP A 197 7.76 -12.38 -19.60
C TRP A 197 8.96 -12.13 -20.51
N THR A 198 9.36 -10.86 -20.59
CA THR A 198 10.57 -10.40 -21.26
C THR A 198 11.37 -9.52 -20.30
N LEU A 199 12.64 -9.85 -20.12
CA LEU A 199 13.64 -9.03 -19.44
C LEU A 199 14.33 -8.16 -20.49
N PHE A 200 14.50 -6.88 -20.18
CA PHE A 200 15.22 -5.91 -20.99
C PHE A 200 16.34 -5.28 -20.17
N ASP A 201 17.39 -4.84 -20.86
CA ASP A 201 18.25 -3.81 -20.33
C ASP A 201 17.44 -2.52 -20.16
N ALA A 202 17.79 -1.71 -19.18
CA ALA A 202 17.20 -0.39 -18.98
C ALA A 202 18.24 0.62 -18.51
N TYR A 203 17.89 1.90 -18.54
CA TYR A 203 18.71 2.97 -17.97
C TYR A 203 17.84 4.20 -17.70
N PRO A 204 18.19 5.04 -16.71
CA PRO A 204 17.54 6.34 -16.54
C PRO A 204 17.71 7.17 -17.80
N CYS A 205 16.62 7.79 -18.28
CA CYS A 205 16.68 8.82 -19.30
C CYS A 205 16.87 10.19 -18.65
N ASP A 206 17.55 11.08 -19.35
CA ASP A 206 17.57 12.52 -19.06
C ASP A 206 16.30 13.24 -19.58
#